data_AF-A0A315E5Y5-F1
#
_entry.id   AF-A0A315E5Y5-F1
#
_cell.length_a   1.000
_cell.length_b   1.000
_cell.length_c   1.000
_cell.angle_alpha   90.00
_cell.angle_beta   90.00
_cell.angle_gamma   90.00
#
_symmetry.space_group_name_H-M   'P 1'
#
loop_
_entity.id
_entity.type
_entity.pdbx_description
1 polymer ?
#
loop_
_entity_poly.entity_id
_entity_poly.type
_entity_poly.pdbx_seq_one_letter_code
_entity_poly.pdbx_strand_id
1 'polypeptide(L)'
;MRSVVARILELEYINYSIPQRFDTATDTVEDSNGLRVWIDFEAEQRAADSEVADEVAAAALTWQFKDELTADEYNRLALLNKLLTQQLNGKTVGKATIERALMGGEFADYEHSLTQPITSAELLYAEGVPDVLKRYNIKLREADFQYNKYERLADLKSVGRANYKRDTLSKTYNKSEHLYELALEYLQEQIELSQQNGEGDRLTRWLDRDVDFTTAGNLGIDVDGVPRVKGSTSHYALDAGLPKLSVRLKREQCVLQSLLRAAVACAYVPEVVAVVQVQPKLKTLDMSKLHPERD
;
A
#
# COMPACT_ATOMS: atom_id res chain seq x y z
N MET A 1 4.48 23.84 11.92
CA MET A 1 4.50 22.42 12.35
C MET A 1 3.28 21.68 11.81
N ARG A 2 2.05 22.03 12.24
CA ARG A 2 0.78 21.47 11.75
C ARG A 2 0.74 21.18 10.25
N SER A 3 0.95 22.20 9.40
CA SER A 3 0.90 22.05 7.94
C SER A 3 1.96 21.09 7.37
N VAL A 4 3.12 20.98 8.01
CA VAL A 4 4.18 20.04 7.61
C VAL A 4 3.77 18.61 7.96
N VAL A 5 3.23 18.40 9.16
CA VAL A 5 2.75 17.08 9.60
C VAL A 5 1.61 16.61 8.71
N ALA A 6 0.60 17.45 8.47
CA ALA A 6 -0.50 17.15 7.57
C ALA A 6 0.00 16.75 6.16
N ARG A 7 1.00 17.47 5.61
CA ARG A 7 1.59 17.13 4.31
C ARG A 7 2.35 15.81 4.32
N ILE A 8 3.03 15.46 5.42
CA ILE A 8 3.72 14.17 5.56
C ILE A 8 2.70 13.03 5.54
N LEU A 9 1.60 13.15 6.29
CA LEU A 9 0.53 12.15 6.34
C LEU A 9 -0.17 12.01 4.97
N GLU A 10 -0.47 13.12 4.32
CA GLU A 10 -1.03 13.13 2.97
C GLU A 10 -0.13 12.39 1.97
N LEU A 11 1.19 12.65 2.01
CA LEU A 11 2.16 11.96 1.16
C LEU A 11 2.23 10.46 1.45
N GLU A 12 2.15 10.09 2.73
CA GLU A 12 2.14 8.69 3.16
C GLU A 12 0.91 7.97 2.60
N TYR A 13 -0.28 8.57 2.77
CA TYR A 13 -1.52 8.05 2.21
C TYR A 13 -1.44 7.92 0.69
N ILE A 14 -1.08 8.98 -0.03
CA ILE A 14 -1.01 8.95 -1.51
C ILE A 14 -0.01 7.90 -2.02
N ASN A 15 1.09 7.66 -1.30
CA ASN A 15 2.16 6.82 -1.78
C ASN A 15 1.98 5.34 -1.44
N TYR A 16 1.40 5.04 -0.27
CA TYR A 16 1.37 3.70 0.31
C TYR A 16 -0.02 3.10 0.50
N SER A 17 -1.09 3.92 0.44
CA SER A 17 -2.45 3.37 0.46
C SER A 17 -2.75 2.61 -0.82
N ILE A 18 -3.54 1.56 -0.69
CA ILE A 18 -4.09 0.83 -1.83
C ILE A 18 -5.42 1.49 -2.16
N PRO A 19 -5.61 2.01 -3.38
CA PRO A 19 -6.90 2.56 -3.78
C PRO A 19 -7.95 1.45 -3.72
N GLN A 20 -8.94 1.60 -2.82
CA GLN A 20 -10.07 0.69 -2.79
C GLN A 20 -10.97 0.97 -3.99
N ARG A 21 -11.50 -0.09 -4.61
CA ARG A 21 -12.62 0.05 -5.53
C ARG A 21 -13.89 0.21 -4.70
N PHE A 22 -14.60 1.31 -4.92
CA PHE A 22 -15.88 1.58 -4.27
C PHE A 22 -16.87 0.44 -4.52
N ASP A 23 -17.41 -0.13 -3.44
CA ASP A 23 -18.55 -1.04 -3.47
C ASP A 23 -19.81 -0.30 -3.01
N THR A 24 -20.76 -0.18 -3.92
CA THR A 24 -22.05 0.47 -3.70
C THR A 24 -22.90 -0.17 -2.59
N ALA A 25 -22.65 -1.43 -2.26
CA ALA A 25 -23.38 -2.15 -1.23
C ALA A 25 -22.88 -1.86 0.19
N THR A 26 -21.57 -1.64 0.36
CA THR A 26 -20.92 -1.45 1.68
C THR A 26 -20.54 -0.01 1.97
N ASP A 27 -20.28 0.79 0.94
CA ASP A 27 -19.66 2.12 1.09
C ASP A 27 -20.70 3.24 1.09
N THR A 28 -21.84 2.99 1.74
CA THR A 28 -22.92 3.98 1.93
C THR A 28 -23.38 4.05 3.38
N VAL A 29 -23.65 5.27 3.85
CA VAL A 29 -24.20 5.57 5.18
C VAL A 29 -25.51 6.34 5.02
N GLU A 30 -26.42 6.17 5.98
CA GLU A 30 -27.64 6.97 6.02
C GLU A 30 -27.33 8.37 6.58
N ASP A 31 -27.72 9.39 5.83
CA ASP A 31 -27.65 10.78 6.28
C ASP A 31 -28.72 11.08 7.35
N SER A 32 -28.71 12.28 7.89
CA SER A 32 -29.68 12.74 8.90
C SER A 32 -31.15 12.74 8.40
N ASN A 33 -31.36 12.59 7.09
CA ASN A 33 -32.66 12.52 6.45
C ASN A 33 -33.05 11.09 6.04
N GLY A 34 -32.24 10.08 6.39
CA GLY A 34 -32.43 8.67 6.05
C GLY A 34 -32.10 8.32 4.59
N LEU A 35 -31.39 9.20 3.87
CA LEU A 35 -30.91 8.94 2.51
C LEU A 35 -29.55 8.25 2.55
N ARG A 36 -29.37 7.19 1.74
CA ARG A 36 -28.05 6.57 1.58
C ARG A 36 -27.13 7.47 0.75
N VAL A 37 -26.04 7.88 1.36
CA VAL A 37 -25.00 8.71 0.76
C VAL A 37 -23.68 7.94 0.77
N TRP A 38 -22.86 8.18 -0.24
CA TRP A 38 -21.54 7.58 -0.42
C TRP A 38 -20.57 8.02 0.68
N ILE A 39 -19.77 7.08 1.18
CA ILE A 39 -18.63 7.40 2.04
C ILE A 39 -17.53 8.00 1.17
N ASP A 40 -17.10 9.22 1.51
CA ASP A 40 -15.90 9.83 0.94
C ASP A 40 -14.69 9.47 1.81
N PHE A 41 -14.11 8.29 1.56
CA PHE A 41 -12.94 7.81 2.30
C PHE A 41 -11.75 8.77 2.23
N GLU A 42 -11.59 9.53 1.13
CA GLU A 42 -10.56 10.55 1.05
C GLU A 42 -10.85 11.75 1.97
N ALA A 43 -12.12 12.12 2.14
CA ALA A 43 -12.51 13.14 3.12
C ALA A 43 -12.35 12.65 4.56
N GLU A 44 -12.72 11.40 4.85
CA GLU A 44 -12.51 10.80 6.17
C GLU A 44 -11.02 10.72 6.52
N GLN A 45 -10.18 10.26 5.60
CA GLN A 45 -8.74 10.24 5.79
C GLN A 45 -8.18 11.65 6.00
N ARG A 46 -8.61 12.65 5.21
CA ARG A 46 -8.20 14.05 5.40
C ARG A 46 -8.62 14.60 6.77
N ALA A 47 -9.77 14.18 7.29
CA ALA A 47 -10.24 14.56 8.62
C ALA A 47 -9.35 13.93 9.71
N ALA A 48 -9.06 12.63 9.59
CA ALA A 48 -8.16 11.92 10.50
C ALA A 48 -6.73 12.51 10.47
N ASP A 49 -6.19 12.77 9.29
CA ASP A 49 -4.87 13.42 9.14
C ASP A 49 -4.85 14.82 9.77
N SER A 50 -5.96 15.56 9.67
CA SER A 50 -6.10 16.87 10.31
C SER A 50 -6.12 16.75 11.83
N GLU A 51 -6.86 15.78 12.38
CA GLU A 51 -6.91 15.53 13.83
C GLU A 51 -5.52 15.21 14.38
N VAL A 52 -4.79 14.28 13.75
CA VAL A 52 -3.41 13.95 14.13
C VAL A 52 -2.50 15.18 14.03
N ALA A 53 -2.62 15.98 12.98
CA ALA A 53 -1.83 17.20 12.83
C ALA A 53 -2.16 18.26 13.91
N ASP A 54 -3.41 18.33 14.36
CA ASP A 54 -3.88 19.19 15.45
C ASP A 54 -3.37 18.71 16.81
N GLU A 55 -3.40 17.40 17.07
CA GLU A 55 -2.83 16.78 18.28
C GLU A 55 -1.32 17.05 18.40
N VAL A 56 -0.57 16.84 17.32
CA VAL A 56 0.88 17.11 17.31
C VAL A 56 1.16 18.60 17.52
N ALA A 57 0.35 19.48 16.94
CA ALA A 57 0.48 20.92 17.16
C ALA A 57 0.16 21.33 18.60
N ALA A 58 -0.85 20.71 19.21
CA ALA A 58 -1.22 20.94 20.61
C ALA A 58 -0.13 20.43 21.56
N ALA A 59 0.43 19.24 21.30
CA ALA A 59 1.56 18.70 22.06
C ALA A 59 2.78 19.62 21.96
N ALA A 60 3.07 20.18 20.77
CA ALA A 60 4.19 21.08 20.57
C ALA A 60 4.11 22.38 21.37
N LEU A 61 2.91 22.83 21.79
CA LEU A 61 2.76 23.98 22.69
C LEU A 61 3.25 23.68 24.11
N THR A 62 3.32 22.40 24.51
CA THR A 62 3.83 21.99 25.83
C THR A 62 5.35 21.82 25.84
N TRP A 63 5.99 21.79 24.67
CA TRP A 63 7.43 21.60 24.56
C TRP A 63 8.19 22.84 25.02
N GLN A 64 9.28 22.62 25.75
CA GLN A 64 10.12 23.71 26.23
C GLN A 64 10.99 24.23 25.09
N PHE A 65 10.83 25.52 24.76
CA PHE A 65 11.73 26.23 23.87
C PHE A 65 13.09 26.42 24.55
N LYS A 66 14.15 26.49 23.74
CA LYS A 66 15.44 26.96 24.24
C LYS A 66 15.35 28.46 24.55
N ASP A 67 15.72 28.84 25.77
CA ASP A 67 15.65 30.24 26.23
C ASP A 67 16.62 31.15 25.46
N GLU A 68 17.78 30.63 25.06
CA GLU A 68 18.78 31.33 24.27
C GLU A 68 19.17 30.51 23.05
N LEU A 69 19.02 31.10 21.86
CA LEU A 69 19.50 30.56 20.59
C LEU A 69 20.76 31.32 20.20
N THR A 70 21.81 30.60 19.83
CA THR A 70 22.99 31.21 19.22
C THR A 70 22.63 31.84 17.87
N ALA A 71 23.42 32.82 17.41
CA ALA A 71 23.21 33.46 16.11
C ALA A 71 23.20 32.42 14.96
N ASP A 72 24.03 31.39 15.07
CA ASP A 72 24.11 30.30 14.09
C ASP A 72 22.86 29.41 14.12
N GLU A 73 22.36 29.06 15.30
CA GLU A 73 21.10 28.30 15.44
C GLU A 73 19.90 29.09 14.92
N TYR A 74 19.83 30.39 15.18
CA TYR A 74 18.77 31.25 14.65
C TYR A 74 18.79 31.30 13.12
N ASN A 75 19.97 31.54 12.53
CA ASN A 75 20.15 31.55 11.07
C ASN A 75 19.82 30.20 10.44
N ARG A 76 20.19 29.11 11.11
CA ARG A 76 19.86 27.74 10.70
C ARG A 76 18.35 27.48 10.76
N LEU A 77 17.68 27.87 11.84
CA LEU A 77 16.24 27.72 11.98
C LEU A 77 15.48 28.51 10.90
N ALA A 78 15.95 29.72 10.59
CA ALA A 78 15.41 30.53 9.49
C ALA A 78 15.58 29.84 8.13
N LEU A 79 16.74 29.23 7.87
CA LEU A 79 16.97 28.42 6.67
C LEU A 79 16.02 27.22 6.61
N LEU A 80 15.89 26.45 7.69
CA LEU A 80 15.02 25.27 7.77
C LEU A 80 13.55 25.64 7.51
N ASN A 81 13.05 26.70 8.14
CA ASN A 81 11.68 27.20 7.93
C ASN A 81 11.45 27.64 6.47
N LYS A 82 12.44 28.30 5.85
CA LYS A 82 12.38 28.67 4.44
C LYS A 82 12.27 27.43 3.53
N LEU A 83 13.06 26.39 3.80
CA LEU A 83 13.02 25.15 3.02
C LEU A 83 11.72 24.37 3.21
N LEU A 84 11.23 24.27 4.44
CA LEU A 84 9.92 23.67 4.74
C LEU A 84 8.79 24.40 4.00
N THR A 85 8.79 25.74 4.02
CA THR A 85 7.79 26.55 3.32
C THR A 85 7.92 26.39 1.80
N GLN A 86 9.12 26.29 1.25
CA GLN A 86 9.32 26.01 -0.17
C GLN A 86 8.73 24.66 -0.58
N GLN A 87 9.01 23.62 0.21
CA GLN A 87 8.54 22.27 -0.06
C GLN A 87 7.01 22.17 0.07
N LEU A 88 6.41 22.83 1.06
CA LEU A 88 4.95 22.94 1.21
C LEU A 88 4.26 23.62 0.01
N ASN A 89 4.95 24.56 -0.64
CA ASN A 89 4.47 25.22 -1.85
C ASN A 89 4.75 24.40 -3.14
N GLY A 90 5.17 23.14 -3.01
CA GLY A 90 5.46 22.24 -4.14
C GLY A 90 6.76 22.54 -4.89
N LYS A 91 7.67 23.34 -4.32
CA LYS A 91 8.98 23.62 -4.94
C LYS A 91 10.00 22.60 -4.46
N THR A 92 10.63 21.90 -5.39
CA THR A 92 11.68 20.91 -5.08
C THR A 92 12.91 21.55 -4.47
N VAL A 93 13.32 21.09 -3.29
CA VAL A 93 14.61 21.46 -2.69
C VAL A 93 15.74 20.61 -3.28
N GLY A 94 16.80 21.25 -3.78
CA GLY A 94 17.97 20.57 -4.33
C GLY A 94 18.85 19.90 -3.26
N LYS A 95 19.53 18.81 -3.62
CA LYS A 95 20.39 18.02 -2.70
C LYS A 95 21.42 18.88 -1.95
N ALA A 96 22.15 19.74 -2.67
CA ALA A 96 23.16 20.62 -2.06
C ALA A 96 22.58 21.62 -1.05
N THR A 97 21.30 21.98 -1.18
CA THR A 97 20.61 22.86 -0.24
C THR A 97 20.19 22.10 1.02
N ILE A 98 19.77 20.84 0.87
CA ILE A 98 19.46 19.94 1.99
C ILE A 98 20.74 19.66 2.79
N GLU A 99 21.83 19.33 2.11
CA GLU A 99 23.14 19.07 2.73
C GLU A 99 23.69 20.27 3.50
N ARG A 100 23.44 21.50 3.02
CA ARG A 100 23.80 22.71 3.76
C ARG A 100 22.94 22.93 5.02
N ALA A 101 21.69 22.48 5.01
CA ALA A 101 20.74 22.73 6.09
C ALA A 101 20.80 21.66 7.20
N LEU A 102 21.06 20.41 6.82
CA LEU A 102 21.22 19.27 7.71
C LEU A 102 22.70 19.16 8.11
N MET A 103 23.02 19.22 9.40
CA MET A 103 24.40 19.21 9.88
C MET A 103 24.88 17.79 10.21
N GLY A 104 26.13 17.47 9.85
CA GLY A 104 26.83 16.27 10.29
C GLY A 104 26.05 14.97 10.04
N GLY A 105 25.67 14.29 11.12
CA GLY A 105 24.94 13.01 11.08
C GLY A 105 23.51 13.10 10.56
N GLU A 106 22.85 14.26 10.60
CA GLU A 106 21.46 14.41 10.15
C GLU A 106 21.30 14.16 8.64
N PHE A 107 22.32 14.53 7.86
CA PHE A 107 22.32 14.26 6.42
C PHE A 107 22.52 12.77 6.14
N ALA A 108 23.37 12.09 6.92
CA ALA A 108 23.55 10.65 6.84
C ALA A 108 22.27 9.90 7.24
N ASP A 109 21.57 10.35 8.29
CA ASP A 109 20.26 9.82 8.69
C ASP A 109 19.22 10.01 7.59
N TYR A 110 19.22 11.17 6.91
CA TYR A 110 18.37 11.40 5.75
C TYR A 110 18.70 10.43 4.60
N GLU A 111 19.97 10.28 4.22
CA GLU A 111 20.35 9.33 3.16
C GLU A 111 20.00 7.88 3.54
N HIS A 112 20.12 7.52 4.82
CA HIS A 112 19.68 6.23 5.32
C HIS A 112 18.15 6.07 5.20
N SER A 113 17.36 7.08 5.60
CA SER A 113 15.89 7.06 5.53
C SER A 113 15.34 6.86 4.10
N LEU A 114 16.06 7.32 3.07
CA LEU A 114 15.68 7.09 1.68
C LEU A 114 15.73 5.60 1.29
N THR A 115 16.62 4.84 1.92
CA THR A 115 16.81 3.41 1.65
C THR A 115 15.90 2.53 2.49
N GLN A 116 15.52 2.97 3.69
CA GLN A 116 14.69 2.18 4.60
C GLN A 116 13.22 2.19 4.18
N PRO A 117 12.50 1.06 4.35
CA PRO A 117 11.07 1.00 4.12
C PRO A 117 10.35 1.84 5.19
N ILE A 118 9.46 2.74 4.74
CA ILE A 118 8.65 3.57 5.64
C ILE A 118 7.43 2.78 6.14
N THR A 119 6.76 2.07 5.24
CA THR A 119 5.52 1.33 5.51
C THR A 119 5.66 -0.13 5.10
N SER A 120 4.77 -0.98 5.62
CA SER A 120 4.67 -2.38 5.21
C SER A 120 4.40 -2.56 3.72
N ALA A 121 3.75 -1.59 3.06
CA ALA A 121 3.52 -1.62 1.62
C ALA A 121 4.83 -1.67 0.82
N GLU A 122 5.88 -0.97 1.24
CA GLU A 122 7.20 -1.09 0.61
C GLU A 122 7.77 -2.49 0.81
N LEU A 123 7.68 -3.06 2.01
CA LEU A 123 8.17 -4.41 2.28
C LEU A 123 7.47 -5.47 1.41
N LEU A 124 6.17 -5.30 1.19
CA LEU A 124 5.35 -6.29 0.48
C LEU A 124 5.44 -6.17 -1.04
N TYR A 125 5.58 -4.95 -1.57
CA TYR A 125 5.43 -4.69 -3.01
C TYR A 125 6.67 -4.05 -3.68
N ALA A 126 7.73 -3.67 -2.94
CA ALA A 126 8.89 -2.97 -3.54
C ALA A 126 9.64 -3.80 -4.59
N GLU A 127 9.63 -5.12 -4.48
CA GLU A 127 10.28 -6.02 -5.44
C GLU A 127 9.51 -6.11 -6.78
N GLY A 128 8.27 -5.60 -6.81
CA GLY A 128 7.38 -5.67 -7.95
C GLY A 128 6.74 -7.05 -8.11
N VAL A 129 5.91 -7.17 -9.16
CA VAL A 129 5.18 -8.41 -9.45
C VAL A 129 6.16 -9.56 -9.68
N PRO A 130 6.03 -10.69 -8.96
CA PRO A 130 6.86 -11.89 -9.16
C PRO A 130 6.83 -12.37 -10.61
N ASP A 131 7.98 -12.81 -11.15
CA ASP A 131 8.09 -13.25 -12.54
C ASP A 131 7.18 -14.44 -12.87
N VAL A 132 6.93 -15.28 -11.88
CA VAL A 132 5.96 -16.37 -11.94
C VAL A 132 4.56 -15.84 -12.29
N LEU A 133 4.12 -14.77 -11.64
CA LEU A 133 2.82 -14.15 -11.90
C LEU A 133 2.78 -13.35 -13.20
N LYS A 134 3.93 -12.86 -13.68
CA LYS A 134 4.03 -12.29 -15.05
C LYS A 134 3.75 -13.36 -16.10
N ARG A 135 4.28 -14.57 -15.94
CA ARG A 135 4.00 -15.71 -16.84
C ARG A 135 2.55 -16.16 -16.76
N TYR A 136 1.99 -16.22 -15.55
CA TYR A 136 0.57 -16.47 -15.35
C TYR A 136 -0.30 -15.45 -16.08
N ASN A 137 0.00 -14.14 -15.95
CA ASN A 137 -0.70 -13.07 -16.69
C ASN A 137 -0.62 -13.24 -18.22
N ILE A 138 0.49 -13.75 -18.77
CA ILE A 138 0.59 -14.03 -20.20
C ILE A 138 -0.40 -15.12 -20.62
N LYS A 139 -0.52 -16.19 -19.83
CA LYS A 139 -1.51 -17.27 -20.06
C LYS A 139 -2.94 -16.73 -19.97
N LEU A 140 -3.25 -15.92 -18.96
CA LEU A 140 -4.56 -15.27 -18.83
C LEU A 140 -4.91 -14.39 -20.03
N ARG A 141 -3.95 -13.60 -20.54
CA ARG A 141 -4.20 -12.77 -21.73
C ARG A 141 -4.52 -13.61 -22.97
N GLU A 142 -3.90 -14.78 -23.12
CA GLU A 142 -4.22 -15.70 -24.21
C GLU A 142 -5.64 -16.26 -24.08
N ALA A 143 -6.03 -16.64 -22.87
CA ALA A 143 -7.38 -17.10 -22.55
C ALA A 143 -8.43 -15.99 -22.78
N ASP A 144 -8.20 -14.79 -22.23
CA ASP A 144 -9.04 -13.59 -22.41
C ASP A 144 -9.20 -13.28 -23.91
N PHE A 145 -8.14 -13.40 -24.71
CA PHE A 145 -8.21 -13.15 -26.15
C PHE A 145 -9.12 -14.16 -26.87
N GLN A 146 -9.05 -15.45 -26.54
CA GLN A 146 -9.96 -16.44 -27.11
C GLN A 146 -11.40 -16.24 -26.65
N TYR A 147 -11.60 -15.86 -25.39
CA TYR A 147 -12.92 -15.58 -24.84
C TYR A 147 -13.56 -14.35 -25.51
N ASN A 148 -12.85 -13.23 -25.60
CA ASN A 148 -13.32 -12.03 -26.29
C ASN A 148 -13.61 -12.29 -27.78
N LYS A 149 -12.85 -13.20 -28.40
CA LYS A 149 -13.14 -13.68 -29.77
C LYS A 149 -14.45 -14.45 -29.82
N TYR A 150 -14.71 -15.34 -28.86
CA TYR A 150 -15.98 -16.04 -28.73
C TYR A 150 -17.14 -15.05 -28.57
N GLU A 151 -17.04 -14.09 -27.64
CA GLU A 151 -18.09 -13.08 -27.41
C GLU A 151 -18.41 -12.32 -28.69
N ARG A 152 -17.38 -11.82 -29.39
CA ARG A 152 -17.57 -11.12 -30.66
C ARG A 152 -18.28 -11.98 -31.71
N LEU A 153 -17.95 -13.27 -31.81
CA LEU A 153 -18.61 -14.18 -32.76
C LEU A 153 -20.05 -14.46 -32.34
N ALA A 154 -20.31 -14.61 -31.04
CA ALA A 154 -21.64 -14.82 -30.47
C ALA A 154 -22.55 -13.61 -30.72
N ASP A 155 -22.04 -12.39 -30.52
CA ASP A 155 -22.74 -11.13 -30.77
C ASP A 155 -23.09 -10.94 -32.24
N LEU A 156 -22.14 -11.19 -33.14
CA LEU A 156 -22.39 -11.10 -34.58
C LEU A 156 -23.47 -12.09 -35.04
N LYS A 157 -23.53 -13.25 -34.40
CA LYS A 157 -24.57 -14.25 -34.67
C LYS A 157 -25.92 -13.85 -34.07
N SER A 158 -25.96 -13.32 -32.85
CA SER A 158 -27.20 -12.91 -32.18
C SER A 158 -27.90 -11.76 -32.92
N VAL A 159 -27.11 -10.82 -33.46
CA VAL A 159 -27.61 -9.68 -34.28
C VAL A 159 -27.88 -10.10 -35.74
N GLY A 160 -27.64 -11.36 -36.12
CA GLY A 160 -27.87 -11.87 -37.48
C GLY A 160 -26.91 -11.32 -38.54
N ARG A 161 -25.80 -10.70 -38.13
CA ARG A 161 -24.77 -10.14 -39.03
C ARG A 161 -23.82 -11.19 -39.57
N ALA A 162 -23.75 -12.37 -38.95
CA ALA A 162 -22.95 -13.50 -39.41
C ALA A 162 -23.60 -14.86 -39.09
N ASN A 163 -23.51 -15.79 -40.03
CA ASN A 163 -24.03 -17.15 -39.88
C ASN A 163 -22.92 -18.13 -39.45
N TYR A 164 -22.48 -18.05 -38.19
CA TYR A 164 -21.52 -19.00 -37.63
C TYR A 164 -22.19 -20.32 -37.23
N LYS A 165 -21.59 -21.44 -37.64
CA LYS A 165 -21.99 -22.78 -37.18
C LYS A 165 -21.87 -22.86 -35.66
N ARG A 166 -22.84 -23.50 -35.00
CA ARG A 166 -22.84 -23.71 -33.54
C ARG A 166 -21.54 -24.38 -33.06
N ASP A 167 -21.04 -25.33 -33.83
CA ASP A 167 -19.78 -26.04 -33.58
C ASP A 167 -18.56 -25.10 -33.53
N THR A 168 -18.50 -24.08 -34.39
CA THR A 168 -17.39 -23.11 -34.39
C THR A 168 -17.38 -22.24 -33.13
N LEU A 169 -18.56 -21.84 -32.64
CA LEU A 169 -18.68 -21.08 -31.40
C LEU A 169 -18.27 -21.92 -30.19
N SER A 170 -18.80 -23.14 -30.08
CA SER A 170 -18.44 -24.06 -28.99
C SER A 170 -16.95 -24.38 -28.98
N LYS A 171 -16.33 -24.63 -30.14
CA LYS A 171 -14.88 -24.84 -30.22
C LYS A 171 -14.06 -23.63 -29.74
N THR A 172 -14.53 -22.42 -30.02
CA THR A 172 -13.83 -21.19 -29.58
C THR A 172 -13.97 -21.00 -28.06
N TYR A 173 -15.16 -21.24 -27.53
CA TYR A 173 -15.43 -21.18 -26.08
C TYR A 173 -14.69 -22.26 -25.30
N ASN A 174 -14.79 -23.53 -25.71
CA ASN A 174 -14.09 -24.63 -25.07
C ASN A 174 -12.56 -24.42 -25.11
N LYS A 175 -12.05 -23.76 -26.17
CA LYS A 175 -10.64 -23.38 -26.23
C LYS A 175 -10.28 -22.31 -25.20
N SER A 176 -11.14 -21.32 -24.93
CA SER A 176 -10.89 -20.35 -23.87
C SER A 176 -10.91 -21.01 -22.49
N GLU A 177 -11.89 -21.87 -22.19
CA GLU A 177 -11.94 -22.61 -20.92
C GLU A 177 -10.68 -23.45 -20.71
N HIS A 178 -10.24 -24.19 -21.74
CA HIS A 178 -9.01 -24.95 -21.66
C HIS A 178 -7.77 -24.08 -21.38
N LEU A 179 -7.70 -22.87 -21.94
CA LEU A 179 -6.59 -21.96 -21.66
C LEU A 179 -6.65 -21.38 -20.24
N TYR A 180 -7.85 -21.15 -19.69
CA TYR A 180 -8.01 -20.76 -18.28
C TYR A 180 -7.61 -21.90 -17.34
N GLU A 181 -8.00 -23.12 -17.64
CA GLU A 181 -7.60 -24.32 -16.91
C GLU A 181 -6.06 -24.45 -16.87
N LEU A 182 -5.38 -24.36 -18.02
CA LEU A 182 -3.91 -24.37 -18.09
C LEU A 182 -3.25 -23.20 -17.33
N ALA A 183 -3.93 -22.07 -17.20
CA ALA A 183 -3.45 -20.96 -16.40
C ALA A 183 -3.58 -21.26 -14.91
N LEU A 184 -4.71 -21.83 -14.47
CA LEU A 184 -4.97 -22.23 -13.10
C LEU A 184 -4.04 -23.36 -12.65
N GLU A 185 -3.83 -24.38 -13.47
CA GLU A 185 -2.86 -25.46 -13.19
C GLU A 185 -1.47 -24.90 -12.94
N TYR A 186 -1.02 -23.98 -13.81
CA TYR A 186 0.25 -23.29 -13.63
C TYR A 186 0.26 -22.48 -12.33
N LEU A 187 -0.81 -21.76 -12.00
CA LEU A 187 -0.87 -20.99 -10.76
C LEU A 187 -0.82 -21.89 -9.52
N GLN A 188 -1.54 -23.01 -9.54
CA GLN A 188 -1.58 -24.01 -8.47
C GLN A 188 -0.19 -24.57 -8.21
N GLU A 189 0.49 -25.06 -9.26
CA GLU A 189 1.85 -25.61 -9.15
C GLU A 189 2.78 -24.60 -8.47
N GLN A 190 2.70 -23.33 -8.86
CA GLN A 190 3.59 -22.30 -8.35
C GLN A 190 3.27 -21.89 -6.91
N ILE A 191 1.99 -21.88 -6.52
CA ILE A 191 1.57 -21.64 -5.14
C ILE A 191 2.03 -22.80 -4.25
N GLU A 192 1.85 -24.05 -4.68
CA GLU A 192 2.30 -25.24 -3.94
C GLU A 192 3.84 -25.24 -3.76
N LEU A 193 4.59 -24.92 -4.82
CA LEU A 193 6.05 -24.77 -4.73
C LEU A 193 6.46 -23.64 -3.78
N SER A 194 5.74 -22.52 -3.82
CA SER A 194 6.00 -21.38 -2.93
C SER A 194 5.72 -21.72 -1.47
N GLN A 195 4.64 -22.46 -1.19
CA GLN A 195 4.30 -22.97 0.15
C GLN A 195 5.37 -23.92 0.68
N GLN A 196 5.87 -24.85 -0.14
CA GLN A 196 6.95 -25.76 0.24
C GLN A 196 8.25 -25.02 0.61
N ASN A 197 8.51 -23.88 -0.03
CA ASN A 197 9.66 -23.03 0.27
C ASN A 197 9.43 -22.05 1.44
N GLY A 198 8.27 -22.10 2.10
CA GLY A 198 7.92 -21.21 3.21
C GLY A 198 7.49 -19.80 2.79
N GLU A 199 7.21 -19.57 1.50
CA GLU A 199 6.80 -18.28 0.94
C GLU A 199 5.36 -18.25 0.43
N GLY A 200 4.50 -19.19 0.84
CA GLY A 200 3.15 -19.37 0.27
C GLY A 200 2.31 -18.09 0.16
N ASP A 201 2.38 -17.22 1.17
CA ASP A 201 1.62 -15.96 1.24
C ASP A 201 2.15 -14.88 0.28
N ARG A 202 3.35 -15.08 -0.29
CA ARG A 202 4.00 -14.12 -1.18
C ARG A 202 3.32 -14.06 -2.54
N LEU A 203 2.81 -15.16 -3.07
CA LEU A 203 2.13 -15.17 -4.37
C LEU A 203 0.65 -14.79 -4.22
N THR A 204 -0.03 -15.32 -3.21
CA THR A 204 -1.46 -15.11 -2.99
C THR A 204 -1.82 -13.64 -2.76
N ARG A 205 -0.97 -12.87 -2.07
CA ARG A 205 -1.19 -11.41 -1.86
C ARG A 205 -1.22 -10.56 -3.13
N TRP A 206 -0.67 -11.06 -4.23
CA TRP A 206 -0.69 -10.39 -5.53
C TRP A 206 -1.92 -10.77 -6.35
N LEU A 207 -2.79 -11.64 -5.86
CA LEU A 207 -4.03 -12.02 -6.51
C LEU A 207 -5.17 -11.12 -6.00
N ASP A 208 -6.11 -10.83 -6.88
CA ASP A 208 -7.24 -9.94 -6.64
C ASP A 208 -8.37 -10.56 -5.81
N ARG A 209 -8.28 -11.85 -5.53
CA ARG A 209 -9.22 -12.65 -4.75
C ARG A 209 -8.49 -13.82 -4.10
N ASP A 210 -9.09 -14.36 -3.05
CA ASP A 210 -8.59 -15.56 -2.39
C ASP A 210 -8.67 -16.77 -3.33
N VAL A 211 -7.76 -17.71 -3.15
CA VAL A 211 -7.61 -18.86 -4.04
C VAL A 211 -7.67 -20.13 -3.22
N ASP A 212 -8.69 -20.95 -3.50
CA ASP A 212 -8.85 -22.28 -2.93
C ASP A 212 -8.94 -23.32 -4.06
N PHE A 213 -7.91 -24.14 -4.21
CA PHE A 213 -7.83 -25.22 -5.19
C PHE A 213 -8.47 -26.54 -4.71
N THR A 214 -9.11 -26.56 -3.54
CA THR A 214 -9.82 -27.76 -3.08
C THR A 214 -11.04 -28.04 -3.95
N THR A 215 -11.57 -29.27 -3.87
CA THR A 215 -12.75 -29.68 -4.67
C THR A 215 -14.01 -28.86 -4.36
N ALA A 216 -14.07 -28.22 -3.19
CA ALA A 216 -15.15 -27.31 -2.79
C ALA A 216 -14.74 -25.83 -2.88
N GLY A 217 -13.62 -25.56 -3.55
CA GLY A 217 -13.01 -24.24 -3.64
C GLY A 217 -13.81 -23.24 -4.46
N ASN A 218 -13.27 -22.03 -4.54
CA ASN A 218 -13.97 -20.85 -5.07
C ASN A 218 -13.59 -20.51 -6.52
N LEU A 219 -12.84 -21.37 -7.21
CA LEU A 219 -12.29 -21.11 -8.54
C LEU A 219 -13.17 -21.67 -9.65
N GLY A 220 -13.36 -20.88 -10.71
CA GLY A 220 -13.99 -21.30 -11.96
C GLY A 220 -12.99 -21.31 -13.12
N ILE A 221 -13.24 -22.13 -14.14
CA ILE A 221 -12.44 -22.20 -15.39
C ILE A 221 -12.88 -21.17 -16.43
N ASP A 222 -13.56 -20.13 -15.98
CA ASP A 222 -14.17 -19.08 -16.78
C ASP A 222 -13.55 -17.71 -16.50
N VAL A 223 -13.96 -16.73 -17.29
CA VAL A 223 -13.37 -15.40 -17.26
C VAL A 223 -13.53 -14.69 -15.90
N ASP A 224 -14.63 -14.98 -15.19
CA ASP A 224 -14.96 -14.38 -13.90
C ASP A 224 -14.46 -15.24 -12.73
N GLY A 225 -14.31 -16.55 -12.88
CA GLY A 225 -13.85 -17.44 -11.81
C GLY A 225 -12.34 -17.43 -11.56
N VAL A 226 -11.54 -16.99 -12.52
CA VAL A 226 -10.06 -17.07 -12.45
C VAL A 226 -9.45 -15.86 -11.73
N PRO A 227 -8.54 -16.05 -10.74
CA PRO A 227 -7.93 -14.96 -10.00
C PRO A 227 -7.01 -14.15 -10.91
N ARG A 228 -7.10 -12.82 -10.82
CA ARG A 228 -6.29 -11.89 -11.59
C ARG A 228 -5.15 -11.36 -10.73
N VAL A 229 -4.06 -10.97 -11.37
CA VAL A 229 -2.93 -10.35 -10.66
C VAL A 229 -3.22 -8.87 -10.44
N LYS A 230 -3.06 -8.37 -9.22
CA LYS A 230 -3.15 -6.96 -8.85
C LYS A 230 -2.27 -6.10 -9.76
N GLY A 231 -2.77 -4.93 -10.17
CA GLY A 231 -2.15 -4.09 -11.19
C GLY A 231 -2.34 -4.54 -12.65
N SER A 232 -3.07 -5.64 -12.90
CA SER A 232 -3.51 -6.01 -14.25
C SER A 232 -4.53 -5.01 -14.79
N THR A 233 -4.51 -4.77 -16.10
CA THR A 233 -5.49 -3.91 -16.81
C THR A 233 -6.72 -4.68 -17.28
N SER A 234 -6.89 -5.95 -16.88
CA SER A 234 -8.03 -6.76 -17.28
C SER A 234 -9.33 -6.21 -16.66
N HIS A 235 -10.40 -6.18 -17.45
CA HIS A 235 -11.73 -5.76 -16.98
C HIS A 235 -12.34 -6.73 -15.97
N TYR A 236 -11.83 -7.96 -15.92
CA TYR A 236 -12.28 -9.04 -15.04
C TYR A 236 -11.54 -9.09 -13.69
N ALA A 237 -10.60 -8.17 -13.46
CA ALA A 237 -9.98 -8.03 -12.15
C ALA A 237 -10.99 -7.43 -11.16
N LEU A 238 -11.14 -8.02 -9.98
CA LEU A 238 -12.03 -7.53 -8.91
C LEU A 238 -11.36 -6.42 -8.10
N ASP A 239 -10.16 -6.68 -7.60
CA ASP A 239 -9.27 -5.74 -6.92
C ASP A 239 -7.96 -5.57 -7.72
N ALA A 240 -7.83 -4.46 -8.45
CA ALA A 240 -6.61 -4.13 -9.18
C ALA A 240 -5.68 -3.19 -8.39
N GLY A 241 -6.06 -2.80 -7.16
CA GLY A 241 -5.37 -1.78 -6.39
C GLY A 241 -3.94 -2.20 -6.03
N LEU A 242 -3.00 -1.29 -6.27
CA LEU A 242 -1.63 -1.40 -5.77
C LEU A 242 -1.21 -0.04 -5.20
N PRO A 243 -0.33 -0.04 -4.17
CA PRO A 243 0.26 1.20 -3.71
C PRO A 243 1.14 1.80 -4.80
N LYS A 244 1.24 3.13 -4.82
CA LYS A 244 1.94 3.84 -5.88
C LYS A 244 3.47 3.66 -5.81
N LEU A 245 4.02 3.56 -4.58
CA LEU A 245 5.44 3.37 -4.30
C LEU A 245 6.38 4.28 -5.11
N SER A 246 5.98 5.55 -5.27
CA SER A 246 6.74 6.54 -5.99
C SER A 246 7.97 6.98 -5.21
N VAL A 247 9.16 6.78 -5.81
CA VAL A 247 10.44 7.30 -5.30
C VAL A 247 10.40 8.82 -5.11
N ARG A 248 9.64 9.54 -5.94
CA ARG A 248 9.51 11.01 -5.83
C ARG A 248 8.75 11.40 -4.55
N LEU A 249 7.63 10.73 -4.27
CA LEU A 249 6.81 11.02 -3.09
C LEU A 249 7.54 10.61 -1.81
N LYS A 250 8.21 9.45 -1.81
CA LYS A 250 9.09 9.04 -0.71
C LYS A 250 10.17 10.08 -0.41
N ARG A 251 10.88 10.56 -1.44
CA ARG A 251 11.87 11.64 -1.27
C ARG A 251 11.25 12.91 -0.69
N GLU A 252 10.07 13.31 -1.16
CA GLU A 252 9.34 14.46 -0.64
C GLU A 252 9.04 14.31 0.85
N GLN A 253 8.55 13.13 1.26
CA GLN A 253 8.24 12.79 2.65
C GLN A 253 9.50 12.78 3.52
N CYS A 254 10.57 12.09 3.10
CA CYS A 254 11.83 12.04 3.85
C CYS A 254 12.44 13.43 4.03
N VAL A 255 12.40 14.29 3.01
CA VAL A 255 12.90 15.67 3.12
C VAL A 255 12.10 16.45 4.16
N LEU A 256 10.77 16.38 4.14
CA LEU A 256 9.93 17.06 5.13
C LEU A 256 10.19 16.54 6.55
N GLN A 257 10.30 15.22 6.73
CA GLN A 257 10.59 14.59 8.02
C GLN A 257 11.97 15.01 8.55
N SER A 258 13.03 14.95 7.74
CA SER A 258 14.38 15.33 8.16
C SER A 258 14.48 16.82 8.47
N LEU A 259 13.90 17.70 7.66
CA LEU A 259 13.90 19.14 7.91
C LEU A 259 13.08 19.49 9.16
N LEU A 260 11.93 18.84 9.37
CA LEU A 260 11.12 19.05 10.57
C LEU A 260 11.86 18.57 11.82
N ARG A 261 12.47 17.38 11.79
CA ARG A 261 13.26 16.85 12.90
C ARG A 261 14.43 17.76 13.26
N ALA A 262 15.15 18.27 12.26
CA ALA A 262 16.24 19.23 12.47
C ALA A 262 15.72 20.56 13.05
N ALA A 263 14.58 21.05 12.59
CA ALA A 263 13.98 22.28 13.10
C ALA A 263 13.53 22.13 14.57
N VAL A 264 12.94 20.98 14.93
CA VAL A 264 12.55 20.67 16.30
C VAL A 264 13.78 20.55 17.20
N ALA A 265 14.80 19.80 16.80
CA ALA A 265 16.05 19.65 17.56
C ALA A 265 16.78 21.00 17.75
N CYS A 266 16.64 21.91 16.79
CA CYS A 266 17.22 23.24 16.89
C CYS A 266 16.45 24.13 17.88
N ALA A 267 15.11 24.14 17.83
CA ALA A 267 14.26 25.09 18.55
C ALA A 267 13.86 24.65 19.97
N TYR A 268 13.76 23.34 20.24
CA TYR A 268 13.26 22.81 21.50
C TYR A 268 14.37 22.13 22.31
N VAL A 269 14.20 22.13 23.64
CA VAL A 269 15.04 21.37 24.55
C VAL A 269 14.67 19.89 24.39
N PRO A 270 15.63 18.98 24.14
CA PRO A 270 15.34 17.56 24.04
C PRO A 270 14.76 17.07 25.37
N GLU A 271 13.59 16.45 25.32
CA GLU A 271 12.98 15.84 26.48
C GLU A 271 13.89 14.70 26.96
N VAL A 272 14.45 14.83 28.17
CA VAL A 272 15.27 13.77 28.76
C VAL A 272 14.31 12.68 29.21
N VAL A 273 14.03 11.72 28.33
CA VAL A 273 13.31 10.52 28.69
C VAL A 273 14.20 9.74 29.66
N ALA A 274 13.95 9.91 30.96
CA ALA A 274 14.52 9.05 31.97
C ALA A 274 14.00 7.64 31.68
N VAL A 275 14.86 6.77 31.15
CA VAL A 275 14.53 5.36 30.94
C VAL A 275 14.32 4.75 32.32
N VAL A 276 13.08 4.77 32.79
CA VAL A 276 12.66 3.92 33.90
C VAL A 276 12.82 2.51 33.38
N GLN A 277 13.87 1.82 33.83
CA GLN A 277 14.05 0.39 33.58
C GLN A 277 12.90 -0.35 34.25
N VAL A 278 11.75 -0.41 33.57
CA VAL A 278 10.68 -1.32 33.93
C VAL A 278 11.18 -2.70 33.52
N GLN A 279 11.79 -3.42 34.47
CA GLN A 279 12.02 -4.84 34.27
C GLN A 279 10.65 -5.47 33.93
N PRO A 280 10.51 -6.13 32.78
CA PRO A 280 9.28 -6.83 32.48
C PRO A 280 9.06 -7.84 33.60
N LYS A 281 7.99 -7.67 34.37
CA LYS A 281 7.51 -8.71 35.27
C LYS A 281 6.99 -9.84 34.40
N LEU A 282 7.91 -10.66 33.89
CA LEU A 282 7.62 -12.00 33.43
C LEU A 282 7.01 -12.70 34.63
N LYS A 283 5.68 -12.81 34.64
CA LYS A 283 5.01 -13.79 35.50
C LYS A 283 5.62 -15.12 35.10
N THR A 284 6.47 -15.67 35.96
CA THR A 284 6.91 -17.04 35.85
C THR A 284 5.65 -17.89 35.77
N LEU A 285 5.37 -18.40 34.56
CA LEU A 285 4.36 -19.43 34.37
C LEU A 285 4.79 -20.60 35.24
N ASP A 286 4.00 -20.87 36.27
CA ASP A 286 4.21 -21.97 37.18
C ASP A 286 3.97 -23.28 36.41
N MET A 287 5.06 -23.85 35.90
CA MET A 287 5.07 -25.06 35.07
C MET A 287 4.49 -26.29 35.79
N SER A 288 4.31 -26.22 37.12
CA SER A 288 3.64 -27.26 37.91
C SER A 288 2.15 -27.41 37.59
N LYS A 289 1.53 -26.43 36.91
CA LYS A 289 0.11 -26.46 36.50
C LYS A 289 -0.15 -27.07 35.13
N LEU A 290 0.90 -27.46 34.39
CA LEU A 290 0.79 -27.94 33.00
C LEU A 290 0.78 -29.47 32.86
N HIS A 291 1.05 -30.23 33.93
CA HIS A 291 0.97 -31.69 33.91
C HIS A 291 0.40 -32.26 35.22
N PRO A 292 -0.93 -32.48 35.32
CA PRO A 292 -1.54 -33.13 36.48
C PRO A 292 -1.45 -34.67 36.46
N GLU A 293 -0.71 -35.27 35.54
CA GLU A 293 -0.63 -36.74 35.43
C GLU A 293 0.82 -37.21 35.24
N ARG A 294 1.63 -37.12 36.30
CA ARG A 294 2.77 -38.00 36.56
C ARG A 294 3.01 -38.09 38.07
N ASP A 295 2.18 -38.89 38.72
CA ASP A 295 2.55 -39.71 39.89
C ASP A 295 2.18 -41.15 39.57
#